data_AF-A0A7S2JTJ3-F1
#
_entry.id   AF-A0A7S2JTJ3-F1
#
_cell.length_a   1.000
_cell.length_b   1.000
_cell.length_c   1.000
_cell.angle_alpha   90.00
_cell.angle_beta   90.00
_cell.angle_gamma   90.00
#
_symmetry.space_group_name_H-M   'P 1'
#
loop_
_entity.id
_entity.type
_entity.pdbx_description
1 polymer ?
#
loop_
_entity_poly.entity_id
_entity_poly.type
_entity_poly.pdbx_seq_one_letter_code
_entity_poly.pdbx_strand_id
1 'polypeptide(L)'
;MKLRLLYLAEVLSLGYSALLTDADAVFTAPFDQLATVFPPTADLVVACDSTVVPANWREAPGMVMAGFFYARAGVRPLIFIKEVLDYQVRHPEQHDQQSFNQVLSELLVADL
;
A
#
# COMPACT_ATOMS: atom_id res chain seq x y z
N MET A 1 3.13 -6.46 -12.11
CA MET A 1 1.89 -6.13 -12.83
C MET A 1 1.44 -4.73 -12.41
N LYS A 2 1.57 -3.70 -13.27
CA LYS A 2 1.36 -2.28 -12.90
C LYS A 2 -0.11 -1.81 -12.95
N LEU A 3 -0.99 -2.59 -13.58
CA LEU A 3 -2.37 -2.21 -13.88
C LEU A 3 -3.19 -1.88 -12.62
N ARG A 4 -3.01 -2.64 -11.52
CA ARG A 4 -3.76 -2.45 -10.28
C ARG A 4 -3.49 -1.07 -9.63
N LEU A 5 -2.24 -0.62 -9.64
CA LEU A 5 -1.83 0.63 -8.99
C LEU A 5 -2.21 1.85 -9.85
N LEU A 6 -2.18 1.70 -11.18
CA LEU A 6 -2.70 2.71 -12.09
C LEU A 6 -4.21 2.88 -11.93
N TYR A 7 -4.96 1.78 -11.85
CA TYR A 7 -6.40 1.83 -11.59
C TYR A 7 -6.71 2.44 -10.23
N LEU A 8 -5.95 2.07 -9.19
CA LEU A 8 -6.09 2.70 -7.88
C LEU A 8 -5.85 4.22 -7.93
N ALA A 9 -4.81 4.67 -8.64
CA ALA A 9 -4.54 6.10 -8.80
C ALA A 9 -5.69 6.85 -9.49
N GLU A 10 -6.35 6.23 -10.48
CA GLU A 10 -7.55 6.77 -11.12
C GLU A 10 -8.72 6.90 -10.14
N VAL A 11 -9.01 5.83 -9.39
CA VAL A 11 -10.08 5.82 -8.36
C VAL A 11 -9.85 6.91 -7.31
N LEU A 12 -8.61 7.04 -6.81
CA LEU A 12 -8.24 8.07 -5.84
C LEU A 12 -8.36 9.49 -6.43
N SER A 13 -7.99 9.66 -7.71
CA SER A 13 -8.07 10.95 -8.41
C SER A 13 -9.52 11.41 -8.63
N LEU A 14 -10.47 10.47 -8.70
CA LEU A 14 -11.90 10.74 -8.75
C LEU A 14 -12.50 11.08 -7.38
N GLY A 15 -11.71 11.05 -6.30
CA GLY A 15 -12.15 11.37 -4.94
C GLY A 15 -12.73 10.19 -4.16
N TYR A 16 -12.56 8.96 -4.64
CA TYR A 16 -13.01 7.76 -3.94
C TYR A 16 -11.89 7.14 -3.10
N SER A 17 -12.18 6.80 -1.85
CA SER A 17 -11.33 5.93 -1.05
C SER A 17 -11.48 4.49 -1.54
N ALA A 18 -10.42 3.70 -1.46
CA ALA A 18 -10.41 2.33 -1.96
C ALA A 18 -9.80 1.36 -0.96
N LEU A 19 -10.47 0.22 -0.76
CA LEU A 19 -9.88 -0.98 -0.21
C LEU A 19 -9.45 -1.86 -1.38
N LEU A 20 -8.15 -2.06 -1.52
CA LEU A 20 -7.59 -2.88 -2.59
C LEU A 20 -7.30 -4.27 -2.06
N THR A 21 -7.81 -5.29 -2.76
CA THR A 21 -7.60 -6.70 -2.42
C THR A 21 -7.14 -7.50 -3.63
N ASP A 22 -6.27 -8.48 -3.42
CA ASP A 22 -6.02 -9.51 -4.42
C ASP A 22 -7.26 -10.39 -4.61
N ALA A 23 -7.37 -11.03 -5.77
CA ALA A 23 -8.53 -11.85 -6.12
C ALA A 23 -8.62 -13.15 -5.30
N ASP A 24 -7.51 -13.57 -4.68
CA ASP A 24 -7.39 -14.73 -3.81
C ASP A 24 -7.51 -14.37 -2.32
N ALA A 25 -7.71 -13.09 -1.97
CA ALA A 25 -8.03 -12.67 -0.61
C ALA A 25 -9.52 -12.92 -0.30
N VAL A 26 -9.78 -13.69 0.75
CA VAL A 26 -11.15 -14.08 1.15
C VAL A 26 -11.52 -13.43 2.48
N PHE A 27 -12.66 -12.73 2.50
CA PHE A 27 -13.24 -12.20 3.72
C PHE A 27 -13.92 -13.33 4.51
N THR A 28 -13.43 -13.61 5.71
CA THR A 28 -13.99 -14.64 6.60
C THR A 28 -14.89 -14.06 7.70
N ALA A 29 -14.89 -12.74 7.85
CA ALA A 29 -15.70 -11.99 8.81
C ALA A 29 -16.52 -10.90 8.11
N PRO A 30 -17.64 -10.43 8.70
CA PRO A 30 -18.44 -9.37 8.10
C PRO A 30 -17.69 -8.01 8.07
N PHE A 31 -18.08 -7.16 7.11
CA PHE A 31 -17.43 -5.88 6.84
C PHE A 31 -17.66 -4.82 7.92
N ASP A 32 -18.58 -5.04 8.85
CA ASP A 32 -18.86 -4.13 9.97
C ASP A 32 -17.66 -4.00 10.93
N GLN A 33 -16.78 -5.00 10.97
CA GLN A 33 -15.52 -4.95 11.71
C GLN A 33 -14.43 -4.13 11.00
N LEU A 34 -14.57 -3.80 9.72
CA LEU A 34 -13.55 -3.02 9.02
C LEU A 34 -13.48 -1.57 9.50
N ALA A 35 -14.57 -1.04 10.06
CA ALA A 35 -14.60 0.32 10.60
C ALA A 35 -13.65 0.50 11.81
N THR A 36 -13.31 -0.57 12.53
CA THR A 36 -12.28 -0.53 13.59
C THR A 36 -10.87 -0.71 13.03
N VAL A 37 -10.73 -1.35 11.87
CA VAL A 37 -9.46 -1.60 11.18
C VAL A 37 -8.96 -0.37 10.41
N PHE A 38 -9.87 0.47 9.90
CA PHE A 38 -9.53 1.67 9.12
C PHE A 38 -9.86 2.95 9.90
N PRO A 39 -8.90 3.54 10.63
CA PRO A 39 -9.14 4.76 11.40
C PRO A 39 -9.58 5.89 10.47
N PRO A 40 -10.55 6.75 10.87
CA PRO A 40 -11.01 7.87 10.04
C PRO A 40 -9.90 8.86 9.65
N THR A 41 -8.82 8.89 10.42
CA THR A 41 -7.67 9.78 10.23
C THR A 41 -6.59 9.18 9.33
N ALA A 42 -6.61 7.87 9.06
CA ALA A 42 -5.57 7.20 8.30
C ALA A 42 -5.65 7.57 6.81
N ASP A 43 -4.52 7.96 6.24
CA ASP A 43 -4.38 8.14 4.78
C ASP A 43 -4.15 6.79 4.09
N LEU A 44 -3.41 5.90 4.73
CA LEU A 44 -3.06 4.57 4.23
C LEU A 44 -3.08 3.59 5.41
N VAL A 45 -3.66 2.39 5.21
CA VAL A 45 -3.60 1.28 6.18
C VAL A 45 -3.17 0.04 5.43
N VAL A 46 -2.13 -0.63 5.93
CA VAL A 46 -1.50 -1.78 5.27
C VAL A 46 -1.36 -2.89 6.30
N ALA A 47 -1.70 -4.13 5.91
CA ALA A 47 -1.42 -5.29 6.74
C ALA A 47 0.10 -5.58 6.75
N CYS A 48 0.64 -5.90 7.92
CA CYS A 48 2.06 -6.17 8.11
C CYS A 48 2.31 -7.27 9.14
N ASP A 49 3.42 -7.99 8.95
CA ASP A 49 3.89 -9.05 9.87
C ASP A 49 4.88 -8.52 10.93
N SER A 50 5.30 -7.26 10.81
CA SER A 50 6.31 -6.64 11.66
C SER A 50 5.94 -5.20 12.00
N THR A 51 6.17 -4.82 13.25
CA THR A 51 6.10 -3.42 13.71
C THR A 51 7.41 -2.66 13.48
N VAL A 52 8.48 -3.37 13.09
CA VAL A 52 9.78 -2.80 12.73
C VAL A 52 9.82 -2.55 11.23
N VAL A 53 10.14 -1.31 10.87
CA VAL A 53 10.41 -0.92 9.48
C VAL A 53 11.89 -1.19 9.19
N PRO A 54 12.23 -2.09 8.25
CA PRO A 54 13.60 -2.33 7.84
C PRO A 54 14.14 -1.15 7.03
N ALA A 55 15.45 -1.08 6.84
CA ALA A 55 16.04 -0.04 6.00
C ALA A 55 15.70 -0.21 4.51
N ASN A 56 15.36 -1.44 4.09
CA ASN A 56 15.00 -1.77 2.71
C ASN A 56 14.17 -3.07 2.65
N TRP A 57 13.59 -3.33 1.49
CA TRP A 57 12.73 -4.48 1.29
C TRP A 57 13.43 -5.85 1.45
N ARG A 58 14.76 -5.94 1.30
CA ARG A 58 15.47 -7.23 1.33
C ARG A 58 15.58 -7.81 2.74
N GLU A 59 15.63 -6.94 3.73
CA GLU A 59 15.69 -7.33 5.15
C GLU A 59 14.36 -7.93 5.64
N ALA A 60 13.22 -7.45 5.11
CA ALA A 60 11.91 -8.02 5.37
C ALA A 60 10.99 -7.93 4.13
N PRO A 61 11.13 -8.86 3.16
CA PRO A 61 10.40 -8.81 1.88
C PRO A 61 8.89 -9.03 2.04
N GLY A 62 8.48 -9.65 3.16
CA GLY A 62 7.09 -9.85 3.55
C GLY A 62 6.56 -8.82 4.55
N MET A 63 7.31 -7.74 4.86
CA MET A 63 6.92 -6.79 5.90
C MET A 63 5.48 -6.32 5.70
N VAL A 64 5.12 -5.92 4.48
CA VAL A 64 3.74 -5.53 4.15
C VAL A 64 3.10 -6.48 3.15
N MET A 65 1.78 -6.56 3.22
CA MET A 65 0.95 -7.20 2.21
C MET A 65 0.39 -6.15 1.25
N ALA A 66 1.01 -6.02 0.07
CA ALA A 66 0.47 -5.17 -1.00
C ALA A 66 -0.84 -5.72 -1.60
N GLY A 67 -1.18 -6.98 -1.28
CA GLY A 67 -2.42 -7.64 -1.65
C GLY A 67 -3.65 -7.23 -0.83
N PHE A 68 -3.49 -6.50 0.27
CA PHE A 68 -4.62 -6.03 1.08
C PHE A 68 -4.26 -4.71 1.78
N PHE A 69 -4.79 -3.59 1.28
CA PHE A 69 -4.57 -2.29 1.89
C PHE A 69 -5.68 -1.29 1.58
N TYR A 70 -5.87 -0.34 2.48
CA TYR A 70 -6.80 0.78 2.33
C TYR A 70 -6.04 2.05 1.99
N ALA A 71 -6.56 2.82 1.04
CA ALA A 71 -6.11 4.15 0.69
C ALA A 71 -7.28 5.13 0.73
N ARG A 72 -7.15 6.20 1.53
CA ARG A 72 -8.13 7.27 1.63
C ARG A 72 -8.04 8.18 0.41
N ALA A 73 -9.17 8.66 -0.10
CA ALA A 73 -9.17 9.72 -1.11
C ALA A 73 -8.38 10.93 -0.59
N GLY A 74 -7.36 11.35 -1.34
CA GLY A 74 -6.53 12.47 -0.96
C GLY A 74 -5.17 12.49 -1.67
N VAL A 75 -4.49 13.62 -1.52
CA VAL A 75 -3.19 13.87 -2.16
C VAL A 75 -2.10 12.93 -1.64
N ARG A 76 -2.11 12.62 -0.34
CA ARG A 76 -1.06 11.80 0.29
C ARG A 76 -1.00 10.37 -0.28
N PRO A 77 -2.11 9.60 -0.33
CA PRO A 77 -2.07 8.28 -0.94
C PRO A 77 -1.74 8.33 -2.43
N LEU A 78 -2.22 9.34 -3.16
CA LEU A 78 -1.90 9.48 -4.58
C LEU A 78 -0.39 9.71 -4.82
N ILE A 79 0.26 10.54 -4.00
CA ILE A 79 1.72 10.72 -4.03
C ILE A 79 2.42 9.39 -3.76
N PHE A 80 2.02 8.68 -2.70
CA PHE A 80 2.61 7.39 -2.37
C PHE A 80 2.49 6.38 -3.52
N ILE A 81 1.31 6.23 -4.11
CA ILE A 81 1.10 5.34 -5.26
C ILE A 81 1.96 5.75 -6.46
N LYS A 82 2.09 7.05 -6.72
CA LYS A 82 2.99 7.57 -7.76
C LYS A 82 4.45 7.18 -7.50
N GLU A 83 4.94 7.35 -6.28
CA GLU A 83 6.32 6.98 -5.92
C GLU A 83 6.58 5.48 -6.11
N VAL A 84 5.62 4.62 -5.74
CA VAL A 84 5.70 3.18 -5.99
C VAL A 84 5.73 2.86 -7.49
N LEU A 85 4.88 3.51 -8.29
CA LEU A 85 4.86 3.34 -9.75
C LEU A 85 6.18 3.78 -10.40
N ASP A 86 6.72 4.94 -10.01
CA ASP A 86 7.99 5.47 -10.51
C ASP A 86 9.17 4.59 -10.10
N TYR A 87 9.15 4.08 -8.87
CA TYR A 87 10.12 3.10 -8.41
C TYR A 87 10.07 1.83 -9.27
N GLN A 88 8.87 1.30 -9.58
CA GLN A 88 8.72 0.15 -10.49
C GLN A 88 9.12 0.42 -11.94
N VAL A 89 9.16 1.69 -12.38
CA VAL A 89 9.71 2.04 -13.71
C VAL A 89 11.23 1.92 -13.69
N ARG A 90 11.88 2.32 -12.59
CA ARG A 90 13.33 2.21 -12.39
C ARG A 90 13.78 0.77 -12.08
N HIS A 91 12.89 -0.03 -11.49
CA HIS A 91 13.15 -1.39 -11.04
C HIS A 91 12.13 -2.40 -11.61
N PRO A 92 12.10 -2.60 -12.94
CA PRO A 92 11.09 -3.44 -13.60
C PRO A 92 11.14 -4.92 -13.19
N GLU A 93 12.25 -5.38 -12.63
CA GLU A 93 12.45 -6.71 -12.10
C GLU A 93 11.75 -6.96 -10.75
N GLN A 94 11.36 -5.90 -10.04
CA GLN A 94 10.80 -6.00 -8.69
C GLN A 94 9.29 -6.20 -8.71
N HIS A 95 8.83 -7.05 -7.80
CA HIS A 95 7.41 -7.24 -7.54
C HIS A 95 6.78 -5.96 -6.94
N ASP A 96 5.47 -5.80 -7.05
CA ASP A 96 4.77 -4.62 -6.49
C ASP A 96 4.94 -4.53 -4.98
N GLN A 97 4.82 -5.64 -4.25
CA GLN A 97 5.09 -5.71 -2.81
C GLN A 97 6.52 -5.28 -2.44
N GLN A 98 7.52 -5.65 -3.22
CA GLN A 98 8.91 -5.25 -2.97
C GLN A 98 9.09 -3.74 -3.16
N SER A 99 8.49 -3.21 -4.23
CA SER A 99 8.52 -1.77 -4.53
C SER A 99 7.76 -0.96 -3.47
N PHE A 100 6.61 -1.45 -3.05
CA PHE A 100 5.80 -0.88 -1.97
C PHE A 100 6.59 -0.86 -0.66
N ASN A 101 7.20 -1.98 -0.29
CA ASN A 101 8.06 -2.08 0.90
C ASN A 101 9.23 -1.10 0.83
N GLN A 102 9.89 -0.99 -0.33
CA GLN A 102 11.04 -0.11 -0.47
C GLN A 102 10.64 1.36 -0.27
N VAL A 103 9.61 1.83 -0.97
CA VAL A 103 9.14 3.21 -0.86
C VAL A 103 8.63 3.50 0.54
N LEU A 104 7.91 2.55 1.17
CA LEU A 104 7.46 2.71 2.55
C LEU A 104 8.63 2.80 3.53
N SER A 105 9.68 1.99 3.34
CA SER A 105 10.89 2.03 4.15
C SER A 105 11.60 3.37 4.01
N GLU A 106 11.75 3.88 2.78
CA GLU A 106 12.36 5.19 2.52
C GLU A 106 11.60 6.35 3.18
N LEU A 107 10.26 6.32 3.13
CA LEU A 107 9.43 7.37 3.73
C LEU A 107 9.42 7.32 5.26
N LEU A 108 9.37 6.13 5.86
CA LEU A 108 9.31 5.97 7.32
C LEU A 108 10.68 6.10 8.00
N VAL A 109 11.77 5.75 7.30
CA VAL A 109 13.14 6.01 7.79
C VAL A 109 13.48 7.50 7.71
N ALA A 110 12.91 8.24 6.75
CA ALA A 110 13.13 9.68 6.64
C ALA A 110 12.46 10.51 7.76
N ASP A 111 11.50 9.93 8.48
CA ASP A 111 10.80 10.54 9.62
C ASP A 111 11.44 10.22 10.99
N LEU A 112 12.60 9.52 11.01
CA LEU A 112 13.41 9.24 12.21
C LEU A 112 14.69 10.10 12.24
#